data_AF-Q6ITW1-F1
#
_entry.id   AF-Q6ITW1-F1
#
_cell.length_a   1.000
_cell.length_b   1.000
_cell.length_c   1.000
_cell.angle_alpha   90.00
_cell.angle_beta   90.00
_cell.angle_gamma   90.00
#
_symmetry.space_group_name_H-M   'P 1'
#
loop_
_entity.id
_entity.type
_entity.pdbx_description
1 polymer ?
#
loop_
_entity_poly.entity_id
_entity_poly.type
_entity_poly.pdbx_seq_one_letter_code
_entity_poly.pdbx_strand_id
1 'polypeptide(L)'
;GGRQGDNCDCDGYTDSIYTISISSASQQGLSPWYAEKCSSTLATSYSSGDYTDQRITSADLHNDCTETHTGTSASAPLAAGI
;
A
#
# COMPACT_ATOMS: atom_id res chain seq x y z
N GLY A 1 -9.60 3.16 5.96
CA GLY A 1 -8.26 2.90 6.52
C GLY A 1 -8.28 1.77 7.53
N GLY A 2 -7.39 0.79 7.40
CA GLY A 2 -7.38 -0.44 8.22
C GLY A 2 -7.30 -0.21 9.72
N ARG A 3 -6.66 0.89 10.17
CA ARG A 3 -6.63 1.31 11.58
C ARG A 3 -8.02 1.48 12.21
N GLN A 4 -8.99 1.90 11.40
CA GLN A 4 -10.37 2.11 11.82
C GLN A 4 -11.23 0.85 11.68
N GLY A 5 -10.62 -0.30 11.36
CA GLY A 5 -11.34 -1.55 11.08
C GLY A 5 -12.01 -1.57 9.70
N ASP A 6 -11.51 -0.76 8.77
CA ASP A 6 -12.08 -0.62 7.43
C ASP A 6 -11.82 -1.85 6.55
N ASN A 7 -12.73 -2.09 5.61
CA ASN A 7 -12.71 -3.25 4.72
C ASN A 7 -12.75 -2.75 3.27
N CYS A 8 -11.74 -3.11 2.48
CA CYS A 8 -11.65 -2.72 1.08
C CYS A 8 -12.72 -3.34 0.15
N ASP A 9 -13.49 -4.34 0.60
CA ASP A 9 -14.69 -4.78 -0.12
C ASP A 9 -15.83 -3.72 -0.07
N CYS A 10 -15.71 -2.69 0.78
CA CYS A 10 -16.60 -1.52 0.80
C CYS A 10 -16.18 -0.41 -0.17
N ASP A 11 -15.00 -0.54 -0.81
CA ASP A 11 -14.53 0.37 -1.86
C ASP A 11 -14.72 -0.31 -3.22
N GLY A 12 -15.71 0.17 -3.98
CA GLY A 12 -16.05 -0.39 -5.28
C GLY A 12 -14.97 -0.26 -6.35
N TYR A 13 -13.93 0.55 -6.14
CA TYR A 13 -12.76 0.57 -7.01
C TYR A 13 -11.79 -0.56 -6.70
N THR A 14 -11.66 -0.99 -5.45
CA THR A 14 -10.77 -2.11 -5.09
C THR A 14 -11.46 -3.45 -5.15
N ASP A 15 -12.79 -3.50 -4.96
CA ASP A 15 -13.62 -4.71 -5.06
C ASP A 15 -14.01 -5.06 -6.51
N SER A 16 -13.66 -4.22 -7.48
CA SER A 16 -14.01 -4.44 -8.89
C SER A 16 -13.15 -5.51 -9.54
N ILE A 17 -13.78 -6.41 -10.30
CA ILE A 17 -13.08 -7.41 -11.13
C ILE A 17 -12.22 -6.78 -12.24
N TYR A 18 -12.44 -5.49 -12.54
CA TYR A 18 -11.71 -4.76 -13.57
C TYR A 18 -10.44 -4.09 -13.06
N THR A 19 -10.16 -4.20 -11.77
CA THR A 19 -9.01 -3.59 -11.10
C THR A 19 -8.18 -4.65 -10.39
N ILE A 20 -6.87 -4.53 -10.48
CA ILE A 20 -5.96 -5.39 -9.72
C ILE A 20 -5.76 -4.73 -8.36
N SER A 21 -6.42 -5.26 -7.33
CA SER A 21 -6.31 -4.75 -5.97
C SER A 21 -4.99 -5.20 -5.32
N ILE A 22 -4.21 -4.24 -4.85
CA ILE A 22 -2.87 -4.43 -4.28
C ILE A 22 -2.85 -3.92 -2.84
N SER A 23 -2.42 -4.78 -1.92
CA SER A 23 -2.20 -4.43 -0.51
C SER A 23 -0.71 -4.16 -0.21
N SER A 24 -0.40 -3.86 1.04
CA SER A 24 0.94 -3.50 1.50
C SER A 24 1.51 -4.50 2.50
N ALA A 25 2.83 -4.70 2.43
CA ALA A 25 3.63 -5.31 3.48
C ALA A 25 4.75 -4.36 3.93
N SER A 26 5.09 -4.38 5.22
CA SER A 26 6.25 -3.67 5.74
C SER A 26 7.56 -4.32 5.28
N GLN A 27 8.69 -3.68 5.57
CA GLN A 27 10.02 -4.22 5.33
C GLN A 27 10.23 -5.63 5.93
N GLN A 28 9.59 -5.93 7.06
CA GLN A 28 9.68 -7.21 7.76
C GLN A 28 8.64 -8.24 7.24
N GLY A 29 7.91 -7.90 6.17
CA GLY A 29 6.86 -8.76 5.61
C GLY A 29 5.59 -8.82 6.45
N LEU A 30 5.37 -7.84 7.34
CA LEU A 30 4.19 -7.79 8.20
C LEU A 30 3.11 -6.89 7.58
N SER A 31 1.85 -7.17 7.90
CA SER A 31 0.73 -6.30 7.53
C SER A 31 0.87 -4.96 8.26
N PRO A 32 1.00 -3.82 7.57
CA PRO A 32 1.09 -2.52 8.22
C PRO A 32 -0.25 -2.12 8.84
N TRP A 33 -0.20 -1.22 9.83
CA TRP A 33 -1.36 -0.79 10.62
C TRP A 33 -2.47 -0.10 9.81
N TYR A 34 -2.15 0.41 8.61
CA TYR A 34 -3.10 1.06 7.72
C TYR A 34 -3.71 0.11 6.68
N ALA A 35 -3.19 -1.11 6.51
CA ALA A 35 -3.67 -2.04 5.49
C ALA A 35 -5.10 -2.48 5.78
N GLU A 36 -5.97 -2.29 4.78
CA GLU A 36 -7.35 -2.76 4.80
C GLU A 36 -7.37 -4.22 4.37
N LYS A 37 -8.15 -5.04 5.10
CA LYS A 37 -8.25 -6.48 4.85
C LYS A 37 -9.54 -6.75 4.11
N CYS A 38 -9.45 -7.44 2.99
CA CYS A 38 -10.62 -7.77 2.19
C CYS A 38 -10.35 -8.97 1.28
N SER A 39 -11.42 -9.58 0.79
CA SER A 39 -11.33 -10.76 -0.08
C SER A 39 -10.92 -10.44 -1.51
N SER A 40 -11.16 -9.19 -1.95
CA SER A 40 -10.84 -8.69 -3.28
C SER A 40 -9.36 -8.38 -3.52
N THR A 41 -8.51 -8.33 -2.48
CA THR A 41 -7.06 -8.11 -2.64
C THR A 41 -6.41 -9.31 -3.35
N LEU A 42 -5.68 -9.05 -4.44
CA LEU A 42 -5.05 -10.09 -5.25
C LEU A 42 -3.58 -10.32 -4.94
N ALA A 43 -2.84 -9.25 -4.61
CA ALA A 43 -1.42 -9.32 -4.34
C ALA A 43 -0.97 -8.25 -3.35
N THR A 44 0.29 -8.36 -2.92
CA THR A 44 0.90 -7.45 -1.95
C THR A 44 2.26 -7.00 -2.45
N SER A 45 2.59 -5.72 -2.29
CA SER A 45 3.92 -5.19 -2.54
C SER A 45 4.45 -4.43 -1.32
N TYR A 46 5.75 -4.21 -1.27
CA TYR A 46 6.37 -3.50 -0.15
C TYR A 46 5.92 -2.04 -0.08
N SER A 47 5.77 -1.56 1.15
CA SER A 47 5.54 -0.15 1.47
C SER A 47 6.11 0.13 2.87
N SER A 48 5.73 1.26 3.46
CA SER A 48 6.04 1.59 4.84
C SER A 48 5.43 0.61 5.86
N GLY A 49 5.96 0.60 7.07
CA GLY A 49 5.41 -0.17 8.19
C GLY A 49 5.41 0.60 9.49
N ASP A 50 5.91 -0.02 10.54
CA ASP A 50 6.14 0.63 11.84
C ASP A 50 7.21 1.72 11.75
N TYR A 51 7.33 2.54 12.80
CA TYR A 51 8.26 3.68 12.82
C TYR A 51 9.72 3.32 12.55
N THR A 52 10.11 2.08 12.86
CA THR A 52 11.46 1.54 12.65
C THR A 52 11.70 1.02 11.24
N ASP A 53 10.64 0.86 10.45
CA ASP A 53 10.70 0.21 9.15
C ASP A 53 11.10 1.21 8.08
N GLN A 54 11.84 0.73 7.09
CA GLN A 54 12.10 1.50 5.89
C GLN A 54 10.77 1.83 5.16
N ARG A 55 10.80 2.95 4.45
CA ARG A 55 9.70 3.46 3.64
C ARG A 55 10.11 3.46 2.17
N ILE A 56 9.20 3.85 1.28
CA ILE A 56 9.49 3.88 -0.14
C ILE A 56 10.26 5.14 -0.50
N THR A 57 11.39 4.95 -1.18
CA THR A 57 12.18 6.02 -1.79
C THR A 57 11.70 6.26 -3.21
N SER A 58 11.35 7.50 -3.56
CA SER A 58 10.88 7.87 -4.90
C SER A 58 11.16 9.34 -5.19
N ALA A 59 10.97 9.75 -6.44
CA ALA A 59 10.97 11.16 -6.83
C ALA A 59 9.86 11.92 -6.10
N ASP A 60 10.12 13.17 -5.75
CA ASP A 60 9.19 14.07 -5.09
C ASP A 60 9.04 15.39 -5.86
N LEU A 61 8.10 16.22 -5.42
CA LEU A 61 7.90 17.56 -5.93
C LEU A 61 9.18 18.40 -5.83
N HIS A 62 9.24 19.48 -6.61
CA HIS A 62 10.37 20.42 -6.62
C HIS A 62 11.72 19.80 -7.02
N ASN A 63 11.69 18.70 -7.78
CA ASN A 63 12.89 17.98 -8.22
C ASN A 63 13.71 17.39 -7.06
N ASP A 64 13.03 17.03 -5.97
CA ASP A 64 13.61 16.39 -4.81
C ASP A 64 13.40 14.86 -4.83
N CYS A 65 13.98 14.18 -3.86
CA CYS A 65 13.79 12.75 -3.59
C CYS A 65 13.20 12.61 -2.19
N THR A 66 12.13 11.82 -2.07
CA THR A 66 11.55 11.48 -0.77
C THR A 66 11.96 10.07 -0.38
N GLU A 67 12.29 9.89 0.89
CA GLU A 67 12.53 8.59 1.52
C GLU A 67 11.39 8.23 2.48
N THR A 68 10.25 8.91 2.36
CA THR A 68 9.15 8.85 3.33
C THR A 68 7.80 8.58 2.70
N HIS A 69 7.75 8.13 1.44
CA HIS A 69 6.50 7.77 0.80
C HIS A 69 5.91 6.52 1.49
N THR A 70 4.62 6.59 1.86
CA THR A 70 3.96 5.63 2.76
C THR A 70 2.57 5.24 2.28
N GLY A 71 1.99 4.21 2.90
CA GLY A 71 0.62 3.79 2.65
C GLY A 71 0.46 2.81 1.48
N THR A 72 -0.75 2.29 1.31
CA THR A 72 -1.10 1.41 0.17
C THR A 72 -0.93 2.09 -1.17
N SER A 73 -1.03 3.43 -1.21
CA SER A 73 -0.76 4.25 -2.38
C SER A 73 0.69 4.15 -2.89
N ALA A 74 1.66 3.79 -2.02
CA ALA A 74 3.03 3.52 -2.44
C ALA A 74 3.20 2.10 -3.02
N SER A 75 2.32 1.17 -2.63
CA SER A 75 2.35 -0.23 -3.09
C SER A 75 1.82 -0.40 -4.51
N ALA A 76 0.73 0.30 -4.87
CA ALA A 76 0.11 0.15 -6.18
C ALA A 76 1.03 0.55 -7.37
N PRO A 77 1.79 1.66 -7.32
CA PRO A 77 2.75 2.00 -8.37
C PRO A 77 3.89 1.00 -8.53
N LEU A 78 4.33 0.36 -7.44
CA LEU A 78 5.35 -0.69 -7.51
C LEU A 78 4.81 -1.92 -8.23
N ALA A 79 3.58 -2.33 -7.95
CA ALA A 79 2.93 -3.43 -8.64
C ALA A 79 2.68 -3.13 -10.12
N ALA A 80 2.38 -1.87 -10.47
CA ALA A 80 2.23 -1.45 -11.87
C ALA A 80 3.55 -1.47 -12.66
N GLY A 81 4.69 -1.41 -11.98
CA GLY A 81 6.02 -1.47 -12.60
C GLY A 81 6.55 -2.89 -12.82
N ILE A 82 5.94 -3.90 -12.20
CA ILE A 82 6.24 -5.33 -12.40
C ILE A 82 5.54 -5.82 -13.67
#